data_AF-A0A9X5BD73-F1
#
_entry.id   AF-A0A9X5BD73-F1
#
_cell.length_a   1.000
_cell.length_b   1.000
_cell.length_c   1.000
_cell.angle_alpha   90.00
_cell.angle_beta   90.00
_cell.angle_gamma   90.00
#
_symmetry.space_group_name_H-M   'P 1'
#
loop_
_entity.id
_entity.type
_entity.pdbx_description
1 polymer ?
#
loop_
_entity_poly.entity_id
_entity_poly.type
_entity_poly.pdbx_seq_one_letter_code
_entity_poly.pdbx_strand_id
1 'polypeptide(L)'
;MSDGKVPLDEVAERAKKYQPKPKITYKMMQEYVEKKYGFKAHTAYIAEVKRPLGLTMYDAPNAVEELKQPRKYPPKEKVEAIKDALKYFEVV
;
A
#
# COMPACT_ATOMS: atom_id res chain seq x y z
N MET A 1 9.08 45.77 -20.52
CA MET A 1 8.78 44.37 -20.90
C MET A 1 9.12 43.54 -19.68
N SER A 2 8.11 43.16 -18.90
CA SER A 2 8.30 42.52 -17.61
C SER A 2 8.41 41.01 -17.85
N ASP A 3 9.64 40.51 -17.89
CA ASP A 3 9.93 39.07 -17.94
C ASP A 3 9.36 38.40 -16.68
N GLY A 4 8.12 37.93 -16.78
CA GLY A 4 7.44 37.10 -15.80
C GLY A 4 8.10 35.72 -15.73
N LYS A 5 9.33 35.65 -15.22
CA LYS A 5 9.94 34.40 -14.79
C LYS A 5 9.35 34.06 -13.43
N VAL A 6 8.44 33.08 -13.43
CA VAL A 6 8.01 32.41 -12.20
C VAL A 6 9.28 31.98 -11.44
N PRO A 7 9.47 32.39 -10.18
CA PRO A 7 10.65 32.02 -9.42
C PRO A 7 10.68 30.50 -9.25
N LEU A 8 11.85 29.89 -9.46
CA LEU A 8 12.05 28.44 -9.38
C LEU A 8 11.61 27.88 -8.02
N ASP A 9 11.68 28.69 -6.97
CA ASP A 9 11.21 28.35 -5.62
C ASP A 9 9.70 28.07 -5.55
N GLU A 10 8.84 28.82 -6.25
CA GLU A 10 7.39 28.56 -6.29
C GLU A 10 7.04 27.26 -7.03
N VAL A 11 7.82 26.91 -8.05
CA VAL A 11 7.68 25.65 -8.79
C VAL A 11 8.13 24.47 -7.91
N ALA A 12 9.20 24.64 -7.14
CA ALA A 12 9.69 23.63 -6.19
C ALA A 12 8.72 23.40 -5.02
N GLU A 13 8.11 24.47 -4.48
CA GLU A 13 7.07 24.38 -3.43
C GLU A 13 5.82 23.64 -3.93
N ARG A 14 5.36 23.92 -5.16
CA ARG A 14 4.27 23.15 -5.78
C ARG A 14 4.68 21.70 -6.02
N ALA A 15 5.88 21.43 -6.55
CA ALA A 15 6.36 20.08 -6.77
C ALA A 15 6.44 19.25 -5.47
N LYS A 16 6.83 19.86 -4.36
CA LYS A 16 6.80 19.23 -3.02
C LYS A 16 5.37 18.92 -2.55
N LYS A 17 4.41 19.83 -2.76
CA LYS A 17 2.97 19.59 -2.48
C LYS A 17 2.36 18.48 -3.34
N TYR A 18 2.88 18.28 -4.55
CA TYR A 18 2.44 17.25 -5.49
C TYR A 18 3.29 15.97 -5.48
N GLN A 19 4.26 15.81 -4.56
CA GLN A 19 4.90 14.51 -4.40
C GLN A 19 3.83 13.51 -3.95
N PRO A 20 3.46 12.51 -4.79
CA PRO A 20 2.54 11.51 -4.34
C PRO A 20 3.20 10.81 -3.16
N LYS A 21 2.52 10.79 -2.00
CA LYS A 21 2.91 9.91 -0.89
C LYS A 21 3.21 8.54 -1.50
N PRO A 22 4.36 7.93 -1.20
CA PRO A 22 4.75 6.68 -1.82
C PRO A 22 3.59 5.70 -1.69
N LYS A 23 3.00 5.32 -2.83
CA LYS A 23 1.88 4.38 -2.83
C LYS A 23 2.45 3.04 -2.38
N ILE A 24 2.20 2.68 -1.14
CA ILE A 24 2.63 1.40 -0.59
C ILE A 24 1.93 0.29 -1.38
N THR A 25 2.71 -0.37 -2.23
CA THR A 25 2.22 -1.44 -3.09
C THR A 25 2.13 -2.75 -2.29
N TYR A 26 1.33 -3.71 -2.78
CA TYR A 26 1.31 -5.07 -2.24
C TYR A 26 2.71 -5.69 -2.18
N LYS A 27 3.56 -5.38 -3.16
CA LYS A 27 4.94 -5.86 -3.26
C LYS A 27 5.82 -5.37 -2.10
N MET A 28 5.74 -4.08 -1.75
CA MET A 28 6.51 -3.52 -0.64
C MET A 28 6.17 -4.17 0.71
N MET A 29 4.87 -4.42 0.97
CA MET A 29 4.45 -5.14 2.18
C MET A 29 4.90 -6.60 2.16
N GLN A 30 4.85 -7.26 1.00
CA GLN A 30 5.37 -8.64 0.87
C GLN A 30 6.86 -8.73 1.18
N GLU A 31 7.67 -7.83 0.61
CA GLU A 31 9.11 -7.79 0.84
C GLU A 31 9.46 -7.48 2.31
N TYR A 32 8.72 -6.58 2.95
CA TYR A 32 8.91 -6.28 4.38
C TYR A 32 8.63 -7.52 5.25
N VAL A 33 7.49 -8.17 5.01
CA VAL A 33 7.09 -9.35 5.77
C VAL A 33 8.05 -10.52 5.53
N GLU A 34 8.51 -10.71 4.30
CA GLU A 34 9.48 -11.75 3.95
C GLU A 34 10.84 -11.51 4.62
N LYS A 35 11.34 -10.27 4.62
CA LYS A 35 12.62 -9.93 5.26
C LYS A 35 12.57 -10.01 6.79
N LYS A 36 11.45 -9.62 7.41
CA LYS A 36 11.33 -9.53 8.87
C LYS A 36 10.86 -10.84 9.52
N TYR A 37 9.94 -11.56 8.88
CA TYR A 37 9.30 -12.74 9.44
C TYR A 37 9.64 -14.04 8.69
N GLY A 38 10.38 -13.96 7.59
CA GLY A 38 10.85 -15.15 6.86
C GLY A 38 9.79 -15.86 6.03
N PHE A 39 8.64 -15.22 5.76
CA PHE A 39 7.60 -15.78 4.91
C PHE A 39 7.00 -14.74 3.96
N LYS A 40 6.51 -15.20 2.81
CA LYS A 40 5.82 -14.35 1.84
C LYS A 40 4.34 -14.19 2.19
N ALA A 41 3.89 -12.95 2.42
CA ALA A 41 2.48 -12.66 2.64
C ALA A 41 1.65 -12.85 1.36
N HIS A 42 0.56 -13.62 1.43
CA HIS A 42 -0.35 -13.75 0.30
C HIS A 42 -1.12 -12.44 0.08
N THR A 43 -1.36 -12.04 -1.17
CA THR A 43 -2.09 -10.81 -1.49
C THR A 43 -3.47 -10.78 -0.87
N ALA A 44 -4.16 -11.93 -0.85
CA ALA A 44 -5.47 -12.07 -0.19
C ALA A 44 -5.41 -11.76 1.32
N TYR A 45 -4.33 -12.10 2.01
CA TYR A 45 -4.18 -11.79 3.44
C TYR A 45 -3.99 -10.30 3.65
N ILE A 46 -3.22 -9.64 2.78
CA ILE A 46 -3.05 -8.19 2.84
C ILE A 46 -4.39 -7.49 2.60
N ALA A 47 -5.19 -7.98 1.64
CA ALA A 47 -6.54 -7.46 1.39
C ALA A 47 -7.46 -7.64 2.61
N GLU A 48 -7.50 -8.82 3.23
CA GLU A 48 -8.34 -9.06 4.42
C GLU A 48 -7.94 -8.16 5.61
N VAL A 49 -6.64 -7.92 5.83
CA VAL A 49 -6.16 -7.03 6.91
C VAL A 49 -6.43 -5.55 6.60
N LYS A 50 -6.39 -5.15 5.32
CA LYS A 50 -6.70 -3.78 4.87
C LYS A 50 -8.20 -3.48 4.86
N ARG A 51 -9.05 -4.49 4.63
CA ARG A 51 -10.52 -4.35 4.54
C ARG A 51 -11.16 -3.56 5.70
N PRO A 52 -10.90 -3.90 6.97
CA PRO A 52 -11.50 -3.16 8.10
C PRO A 52 -10.96 -1.74 8.25
N LEU A 53 -9.82 -1.40 7.63
CA LEU A 53 -9.16 -0.11 7.77
C LEU A 53 -9.64 0.92 6.73
N GLY A 54 -10.58 0.57 5.85
CA GLY A 54 -11.08 1.46 4.80
C GLY A 54 -10.03 1.84 3.75
N LEU A 55 -8.89 1.13 3.71
CA LEU A 55 -7.84 1.34 2.72
C LEU A 55 -8.34 0.86 1.36
N THR A 56 -8.17 1.69 0.34
CA THR A 56 -8.62 1.40 -1.03
C THR A 56 -8.07 0.05 -1.50
N MET A 57 -8.93 -0.95 -1.63
CA MET A 57 -8.61 -2.12 -2.44
C MET A 57 -8.68 -1.68 -3.89
N TYR A 58 -7.64 -1.96 -4.65
CA TYR A 58 -7.81 -1.95 -6.09
C TYR A 58 -8.75 -3.12 -6.38
N ASP A 59 -10.01 -2.84 -6.74
CA ASP A 59 -10.84 -3.84 -7.40
C ASP A 59 -10.13 -4.14 -8.71
N ALA A 60 -9.40 -5.25 -8.73
CA ALA A 60 -8.82 -5.73 -9.97
C ALA A 60 -10.00 -5.99 -10.92
N PRO A 61 -10.07 -5.33 -12.09
CA PRO A 61 -11.19 -5.47 -13.02
C PRO A 61 -11.38 -6.92 -13.52
N ASN A 62 -10.38 -7.78 -13.28
CA ASN A 62 -10.49 -9.23 -13.43
C ASN A 62 -10.92 -9.87 -12.09
N ALA A 63 -12.15 -9.61 -11.64
CA ALA A 63 -12.78 -10.35 -10.54
C ALA A 63 -13.28 -11.74 -11.00
N VAL A 64 -12.55 -12.38 -11.90
CA VAL A 64 -12.96 -13.61 -12.59
C VAL A 64 -12.33 -14.81 -11.89
N GLU A 65 -13.22 -15.61 -11.30
CA GLU A 65 -13.12 -17.05 -11.05
C GLU A 65 -12.55 -17.57 -9.71
N GLU A 66 -11.68 -16.86 -9.00
CA GLU A 66 -11.13 -17.37 -7.72
C GLU A 66 -12.03 -17.17 -6.47
N LEU A 67 -13.17 -16.48 -6.60
CA LEU A 67 -14.13 -16.25 -5.50
C LEU A 67 -14.91 -17.50 -5.04
N LYS A 68 -14.70 -18.67 -5.66
CA LYS A 68 -15.37 -19.93 -5.26
C LYS A 68 -14.72 -20.62 -4.05
N GLN A 69 -13.52 -20.23 -3.63
CA GLN A 69 -12.93 -20.77 -2.41
C GLN A 69 -13.27 -19.87 -1.22
N PRO A 70 -13.85 -20.40 -0.11
CA PRO A 70 -13.99 -19.63 1.11
C PRO A 70 -12.62 -19.10 1.50
N ARG A 71 -12.45 -17.77 1.47
CA ARG A 71 -11.17 -17.11 1.75
C ARG A 71 -10.71 -17.58 3.12
N LYS A 72 -9.70 -18.44 3.18
CA LYS A 72 -9.13 -18.89 4.44
C LYS A 72 -8.56 -17.67 5.13
N TYR A 73 -9.06 -17.38 6.32
CA TYR A 73 -8.56 -16.27 7.12
C TYR A 73 -7.07 -16.50 7.39
N PRO A 74 -6.21 -15.48 7.19
CA PRO A 74 -4.81 -15.62 7.52
C PRO A 74 -4.63 -16.04 8.99
N PRO A 75 -3.69 -16.94 9.30
CA PRO A 75 -3.32 -17.19 10.69
C PRO A 75 -2.86 -15.89 11.36
N LYS A 76 -3.10 -15.79 12.68
CA LYS A 76 -2.87 -14.56 13.47
C LYS A 76 -1.47 -13.98 13.26
N GLU A 77 -0.44 -14.82 13.21
CA GLU A 77 0.95 -14.42 12.95
C GLU A 77 1.11 -13.64 11.64
N LYS A 78 0.43 -14.07 10.56
CA LYS A 78 0.45 -13.37 9.27
C LYS A 78 -0.31 -12.05 9.34
N VAL A 79 -1.41 -12.00 10.10
CA VAL A 79 -2.16 -10.75 10.33
C VAL A 79 -1.29 -9.73 11.05
N GLU A 80 -0.57 -10.14 12.09
CA GLU A 80 0.32 -9.26 12.85
C GLU A 80 1.48 -8.75 11.99
N ALA A 81 2.12 -9.63 11.20
CA ALA A 81 3.18 -9.21 10.29
C ALA A 81 2.70 -8.18 9.24
N ILE A 82 1.49 -8.36 8.71
CA ILE A 82 0.92 -7.41 7.75
C ILE A 82 0.55 -6.09 8.43
N LYS A 83 -0.01 -6.12 9.64
CA LYS A 83 -0.30 -4.90 10.43
C LYS A 83 0.97 -4.13 10.78
N ASP A 84 2.02 -4.86 11.16
CA ASP A 84 3.33 -4.28 11.45
C ASP A 84 3.93 -3.62 10.20
N ALA A 85 3.84 -4.26 9.03
CA ALA A 85 4.23 -3.66 7.76
C ALA A 85 3.42 -2.38 7.46
N LEU A 86 2.10 -2.41 7.66
CA LEU A 86 1.23 -1.25 7.46
C LEU A 86 1.63 -0.07 8.36
N LYS A 87 1.97 -0.35 9.62
CA LYS A 87 2.46 0.65 10.58
C LYS A 87 3.85 1.17 10.22
N TYR A 88 4.75 0.29 9.80
CA TYR A 88 6.10 0.65 9.37
C TYR A 88 6.07 1.62 8.18
N PHE A 89 5.12 1.44 7.28
CA PHE A 89 4.94 2.30 6.11
C PHE A 89 3.98 3.47 6.34
N GLU A 90 3.59 3.75 7.59
CA GLU A 90 2.70 4.86 7.97
C GLU A 90 1.38 4.88 7.15
N VAL A 91 0.88 3.69 6.81
CA VAL A 91 -0.39 3.52 6.10
C VAL A 91 -1.57 3.61 7.07
N VAL A 92 -1.34 3.30 8.36
CA VAL A 92 -2.33 3.24 9.44
C VAL A 92 -1.80 3.91 10.70
#